data_AF-L0PC34-F1
#
_entry.id   AF-L0PC34-F1
#
_cell.length_a   1.000
_cell.length_b   1.000
_cell.length_c   1.000
_cell.angle_alpha   90.00
_cell.angle_beta   90.00
_cell.angle_gamma   90.00
#
_symmetry.space_group_name_H-M   'P 1'
#
loop_
_entity.id
_entity.type
_entity.pdbx_description
1 polymer ?
#
loop_
_entity_poly.entity_id
_entity_poly.type
_entity_poly.pdbx_seq_one_letter_code
_entity_poly.pdbx_strand_id
1 'polypeptide(L)'
;MDTRFFELRCGYKAYEWGRIGHTSCIAKYLLSAEPHRVIDDNEHYSELWMGVHPASPSFVCLSTECNSEKIVFLQTLLDADERLVSYEVAQVYGRTLPFLFKVLSVRTALSIQAHPDKRLAEILHYQYPERYPGIYT
;
A
#
# COMPACT_ATOMS: atom_id res chain seq x y z
N MET A 1 -23.11 8.49 -10.75
CA MET A 1 -21.89 8.88 -11.50
C MET A 1 -21.15 7.62 -11.90
N ASP A 2 -20.83 7.48 -13.18
CA ASP A 2 -20.27 6.29 -13.85
C ASP A 2 -18.73 6.30 -13.86
N THR A 3 -18.13 6.76 -12.76
CA THR A 3 -16.68 6.95 -12.68
C THR A 3 -16.02 5.59 -12.43
N ARG A 4 -15.32 5.07 -13.44
CA ARG A 4 -14.59 3.78 -13.41
C ARG A 4 -13.14 3.89 -12.93
N PHE A 5 -12.69 5.11 -12.61
CA PHE A 5 -11.33 5.40 -12.19
C PHE A 5 -11.36 6.23 -10.92
N PHE A 6 -10.56 5.81 -9.96
CA PHE A 6 -10.49 6.43 -8.64
C PHE A 6 -9.05 6.82 -8.37
N GLU A 7 -8.84 8.06 -7.91
CA GLU A 7 -7.53 8.48 -7.44
C GLU A 7 -7.24 7.84 -6.08
N LEU A 8 -6.01 7.32 -5.92
CA LEU A 8 -5.55 6.75 -4.67
C LEU A 8 -4.59 7.71 -3.96
N ARG A 9 -4.88 8.01 -2.69
CA ARG A 9 -3.90 8.56 -1.76
C ARG A 9 -3.25 7.42 -0.98
N CYS A 10 -1.93 7.34 -1.06
CA CYS A 10 -1.17 6.18 -0.60
C CYS A 10 -0.25 6.55 0.56
N GLY A 11 -0.16 5.65 1.54
CA GLY A 11 0.79 5.79 2.64
C GLY A 11 2.21 5.43 2.24
N TYR A 12 3.18 5.93 3.00
CA TYR A 12 4.59 5.58 2.83
C TYR A 12 5.21 5.12 4.15
N LYS A 13 6.39 4.50 4.05
CA LYS A 13 7.23 4.08 5.18
C LYS A 13 8.53 4.86 5.18
N ALA A 14 8.94 5.27 6.38
CA ALA A 14 10.14 6.05 6.64
C ALA A 14 11.25 5.21 7.28
N TYR A 15 11.70 4.16 6.58
CA TYR A 15 12.82 3.35 7.05
C TYR A 15 14.17 4.04 6.82
N GLU A 16 15.16 3.77 7.68
CA GLU A 16 16.46 4.46 7.63
C GLU A 16 17.24 4.22 6.32
N TRP A 17 16.95 3.13 5.61
CA TRP A 17 17.61 2.79 4.36
C TRP A 17 17.14 3.63 3.16
N GLY A 18 16.03 4.37 3.30
CA GLY A 18 15.43 5.15 2.24
C GLY A 18 16.23 6.40 1.85
N ARG A 19 15.90 6.99 0.71
CA ARG A 19 16.38 8.33 0.33
C ARG A 19 15.70 9.39 1.19
N ILE A 20 16.43 10.47 1.46
CA ILE A 20 16.01 11.53 2.36
C ILE A 20 15.37 12.68 1.57
N GLY A 21 14.25 13.20 2.05
CA GLY A 21 13.61 14.41 1.55
C GLY A 21 13.38 14.38 0.04
N HIS A 22 13.61 15.53 -0.61
CA HIS A 22 13.41 15.72 -2.04
C HIS A 22 14.34 14.87 -2.94
N THR A 23 15.36 14.20 -2.38
CA THR A 23 16.18 13.26 -3.16
C THR A 23 15.44 11.95 -3.45
N SER A 24 14.37 11.67 -2.72
CA SER A 24 13.53 10.48 -2.90
C SER A 24 12.55 10.64 -4.06
N CYS A 25 12.38 9.60 -4.89
CA CYS A 25 11.31 9.58 -5.90
C CYS A 25 9.92 9.57 -5.24
N ILE A 26 9.79 8.93 -4.07
CA ILE A 26 8.54 8.88 -3.32
C ILE A 26 8.13 10.28 -2.88
N ALA A 27 9.04 11.08 -2.30
CA ALA A 27 8.73 12.46 -1.92
C ALA A 27 8.23 13.29 -3.11
N LYS A 28 8.83 13.10 -4.30
CA LYS A 28 8.39 13.75 -5.54
C LYS A 28 7.00 13.29 -5.97
N TYR A 29 6.69 12.00 -5.86
CA TYR A 29 5.36 11.47 -6.17
C TYR A 29 4.29 12.00 -5.21
N LEU A 30 4.63 12.09 -3.92
CA LEU A 30 3.73 12.65 -2.91
C LEU A 30 3.45 14.14 -3.18
N LEU A 31 4.45 14.94 -3.53
CA LEU A 31 4.26 16.33 -3.96
C LEU A 31 3.45 16.45 -5.25
N SER A 32 3.65 15.53 -6.20
CA SER A 32 2.90 15.54 -7.46
C SER A 32 1.43 15.19 -7.25
N ALA A 33 1.11 14.33 -6.29
CA ALA A 33 -0.27 13.97 -5.94
C ALA A 33 -0.92 15.03 -5.03
N GLU A 34 -0.14 15.62 -4.13
CA GLU A 34 -0.61 16.61 -3.15
C GLU A 34 0.32 17.83 -3.16
N PRO A 35 0.11 18.82 -4.06
CA PRO A 35 1.03 19.96 -4.23
C PRO A 35 1.25 20.83 -2.98
N HIS A 36 0.30 20.79 -2.04
CA HIS A 36 0.39 21.53 -0.76
C HIS A 36 1.08 20.73 0.35
N ARG A 37 1.47 19.49 0.09
CA ARG A 37 2.15 18.64 1.06
C ARG A 37 3.53 19.21 1.37
N VAL A 38 3.87 19.22 2.66
CA VAL A 38 5.21 19.58 3.12
C VAL A 38 6.07 18.31 3.15
N ILE A 39 7.22 18.35 2.49
CA ILE A 39 8.24 17.29 2.57
C ILE A 39 9.28 17.73 3.59
N ASP A 40 9.60 16.83 4.52
CA ASP A 40 10.71 17.04 5.45
C ASP A 40 12.03 16.62 4.79
N ASP A 41 12.96 17.56 4.67
CA ASP A 41 14.28 17.34 4.09
C ASP A 41 15.22 16.48 4.95
N ASN A 42 14.80 16.11 6.17
CA ASN A 42 15.53 15.20 7.04
C ASN A 42 14.89 13.82 7.17
N GLU A 43 13.66 13.64 6.66
CA GLU A 43 12.93 12.38 6.76
C GLU A 43 13.28 11.42 5.62
N HIS A 44 13.32 10.12 5.94
CA HIS A 44 13.46 9.06 4.95
C HIS A 44 12.11 8.75 4.29
N TYR A 45 12.12 8.61 2.96
CA TYR A 45 10.97 8.17 2.19
C TYR A 45 11.37 6.87 1.49
N SER A 46 11.06 5.72 2.10
CA SER A 46 11.62 4.40 1.72
C SER A 46 10.71 3.60 0.83
N GLU A 47 9.46 3.41 1.24
CA GLU A 47 8.47 2.62 0.50
C GLU A 47 7.17 3.41 0.38
N LEU A 48 6.61 3.53 -0.82
CA LEU A 48 5.23 3.99 -1.04
C LEU A 48 4.36 2.75 -1.24
N TRP A 49 3.30 2.59 -0.47
CA TRP A 49 2.46 1.39 -0.48
C TRP A 49 1.13 1.68 -1.16
N MET A 50 0.83 0.91 -2.21
CA MET A 50 -0.40 0.96 -2.97
C MET A 50 -1.16 -0.34 -2.79
N GLY A 51 -2.28 -0.28 -2.08
CA GLY A 51 -3.15 -1.42 -1.84
C GLY A 51 -3.92 -1.33 -0.54
N VAL A 52 -4.29 -2.48 0.00
CA VAL A 52 -5.21 -2.63 1.14
C VAL A 52 -4.51 -3.14 2.41
N HIS A 53 -3.19 -3.11 2.45
CA HIS A 53 -2.44 -3.64 3.57
C HIS A 53 -2.68 -2.80 4.85
N PRO A 54 -3.07 -3.40 5.99
CA PRO A 54 -3.46 -2.67 7.21
C PRO A 54 -2.38 -1.73 7.77
N ALA A 55 -1.11 -2.12 7.68
CA ALA A 55 0.00 -1.30 8.15
C ALA A 55 0.19 0.03 7.38
N SER A 56 -0.33 0.16 6.16
CA SER A 56 -0.25 1.39 5.36
C SER A 56 -1.32 1.35 4.26
N PRO A 57 -2.59 1.55 4.62
CA PRO A 57 -3.70 1.41 3.67
C PRO A 57 -3.71 2.57 2.68
N SER A 58 -4.15 2.29 1.45
CA SER A 58 -4.51 3.33 0.49
C SER A 58 -5.94 3.82 0.73
N PHE A 59 -6.17 5.07 0.36
CA PHE A 59 -7.46 5.75 0.43
C PHE A 59 -7.91 6.16 -0.95
N VAL A 60 -9.22 6.25 -1.14
CA VAL A 60 -9.85 6.72 -2.37
C VAL A 60 -10.48 8.08 -2.12
N CYS A 61 -10.21 9.03 -3.01
CA CYS A 61 -10.90 10.32 -3.04
C CYS A 61 -12.14 10.23 -3.92
N LEU A 62 -13.32 10.35 -3.31
CA LEU A 62 -14.61 10.34 -3.99
C LEU A 62 -15.17 11.75 -4.07
N SER A 63 -15.53 12.20 -5.27
CA SER A 63 -16.30 13.44 -5.45
C SER A 63 -17.75 13.22 -5.02
N THR A 64 -18.27 14.06 -4.13
CA THR A 64 -19.70 14.04 -3.77
C THR A 64 -20.48 15.05 -4.60
N GLU A 65 -21.81 14.91 -4.63
CA GLU A 65 -22.72 15.82 -5.34
C GLU A 65 -22.64 17.28 -4.87
N CYS A 66 -22.13 17.52 -3.64
CA CYS A 66 -21.96 18.86 -3.07
C CYS A 66 -20.56 19.45 -3.29
N ASN A 67 -19.76 18.90 -4.22
CA ASN A 67 -18.35 19.26 -4.44
C ASN A 67 -17.45 19.10 -3.18
N SER A 68 -17.88 18.31 -2.19
CA SER A 68 -17.00 17.93 -1.09
C SER A 68 -16.28 16.62 -1.42
N GLU A 69 -14.99 16.54 -1.07
CA GLU A 69 -14.23 15.30 -1.18
C GLU A 69 -14.55 14.40 0.01
N LYS A 70 -14.95 13.15 -0.28
CA LYS A 70 -15.04 12.09 0.72
C LYS A 70 -13.84 11.16 0.55
N ILE A 71 -13.04 11.02 1.59
CA ILE A 71 -11.93 10.08 1.63
C ILE A 71 -12.39 8.80 2.34
N VAL A 72 -12.25 7.66 1.67
CA VAL A 72 -12.58 6.33 2.23
C VAL A 72 -11.41 5.37 2.07
N PHE A 73 -11.34 4.33 2.90
CA PHE A 73 -10.36 3.26 2.69
C PHE A 73 -10.63 2.55 1.36
N LEU A 74 -9.57 2.18 0.64
CA LEU A 74 -9.70 1.37 -0.57
C LEU A 74 -10.43 0.06 -0.29
N GLN A 75 -10.13 -0.61 0.83
CA GLN A 75 -10.80 -1.86 1.22
C GLN A 75 -12.32 -1.67 1.35
N THR A 76 -12.78 -0.56 1.95
CA THR A 76 -14.23 -0.25 2.06
C THR A 76 -14.89 -0.11 0.69
N LEU A 77 -14.20 0.47 -0.29
CA LEU A 77 -14.72 0.57 -1.65
C LEU A 77 -14.79 -0.81 -2.33
N LEU A 78 -13.75 -1.65 -2.17
CA LEU A 78 -13.76 -3.02 -2.69
C LEU A 78 -14.87 -3.86 -2.06
N ASP A 79 -15.15 -3.69 -0.77
CA ASP A 79 -16.23 -4.39 -0.10
C ASP A 79 -17.61 -3.97 -0.66
N ALA A 80 -17.77 -2.69 -1.02
CA ALA A 80 -19.03 -2.12 -1.47
C ALA A 80 -19.37 -2.37 -2.95
N ASP A 81 -18.40 -2.62 -3.83
CA ASP A 81 -18.63 -2.78 -5.27
C ASP A 81 -17.97 -4.03 -5.85
N GLU A 82 -18.79 -5.03 -6.19
CA GLU A 82 -18.32 -6.34 -6.68
C GLU A 82 -17.68 -6.32 -8.06
N ARG A 83 -17.79 -5.21 -8.77
CA ARG A 83 -17.19 -5.06 -10.10
C ARG A 83 -15.71 -4.72 -10.02
N LEU A 84 -15.22 -4.28 -8.84
CA LEU A 84 -13.83 -3.87 -8.64
C LEU A 84 -12.87 -5.04 -8.40
N VAL A 85 -13.38 -6.19 -7.98
CA VAL A 85 -12.63 -7.44 -7.85
C VAL A 85 -13.43 -8.53 -8.57
N SER A 86 -12.87 -9.10 -9.62
CA SER A 86 -13.52 -10.17 -10.40
C SER A 86 -13.90 -11.36 -9.52
N TYR A 87 -14.98 -12.06 -9.88
CA TYR A 87 -15.47 -13.24 -9.17
C TYR A 87 -14.37 -14.28 -8.91
N GLU A 88 -13.54 -14.57 -9.90
CA GLU A 88 -12.46 -15.56 -9.83
C GLU A 88 -11.42 -15.23 -8.75
N VAL A 89 -11.01 -13.96 -8.67
CA VAL A 89 -10.09 -13.47 -7.63
C VAL A 89 -10.78 -13.50 -6.26
N ALA A 90 -12.03 -13.07 -6.19
CA ALA A 90 -12.79 -13.02 -4.95
C ALA A 90 -13.04 -14.41 -4.34
N GLN A 91 -13.20 -15.45 -5.17
CA GLN A 91 -13.35 -16.83 -4.71
C GLN A 91 -12.10 -17.35 -3.99
N VAL A 92 -10.91 -16.92 -4.40
CA VAL A 92 -9.64 -17.43 -3.84
C VAL A 92 -9.16 -16.56 -2.68
N TYR A 93 -9.24 -15.24 -2.81
CA TYR A 93 -8.61 -14.28 -1.89
C TYR A 93 -9.61 -13.43 -1.11
N GLY A 94 -10.92 -13.56 -1.38
CA GLY A 94 -11.92 -12.64 -0.89
C GLY A 94 -11.91 -11.31 -1.65
N ARG A 95 -12.75 -10.36 -1.21
CA ARG A 95 -12.92 -9.04 -1.85
C ARG A 95 -11.77 -8.09 -1.53
N THR A 96 -10.55 -8.50 -1.82
CA THR A 96 -9.33 -7.79 -1.48
C THR A 96 -8.34 -7.87 -2.64
N LEU A 97 -7.20 -7.20 -2.50
CA LEU A 97 -6.12 -7.29 -3.48
C LEU A 97 -5.13 -8.39 -3.05
N PRO A 98 -4.89 -9.41 -3.87
CA PRO A 98 -3.95 -10.50 -3.55
C PRO A 98 -2.48 -10.09 -3.70
N PHE A 99 -2.22 -8.79 -3.82
CA PHE A 99 -0.88 -8.23 -3.98
C PHE A 99 -0.79 -6.90 -3.24
N LEU A 100 0.45 -6.54 -2.89
CA LEU A 100 0.81 -5.21 -2.42
C LEU A 100 1.78 -4.61 -3.42
N PHE A 101 1.41 -3.51 -4.04
CA PHE A 101 2.30 -2.81 -4.97
C PHE A 101 3.10 -1.74 -4.21
N LYS A 102 4.38 -1.61 -4.56
CA LYS A 102 5.29 -0.67 -3.88
C LYS A 102 6.19 0.07 -4.85
N VAL A 103 6.49 1.32 -4.52
CA VAL A 103 7.69 2.02 -5.01
C VAL A 103 8.73 2.01 -3.89
N LEU A 104 9.96 1.66 -4.21
CA LEU A 104 11.09 1.73 -3.28
C LEU A 104 12.04 2.86 -3.72
N SER A 105 12.48 3.67 -2.77
CA SER A 105 13.44 4.74 -2.99
C SER A 105 14.67 4.50 -2.11
N VAL A 106 15.62 3.75 -2.66
CA VAL A 106 16.72 3.15 -1.91
C VAL A 106 17.94 4.07 -1.86
N ARG A 107 18.51 4.25 -0.66
CA ARG A 107 19.77 4.99 -0.40
C ARG A 107 20.89 4.05 0.04
N THR A 108 20.60 3.10 0.92
CA THR A 108 21.58 2.12 1.41
C THR A 108 21.19 0.70 1.01
N ALA A 109 22.16 -0.21 1.00
CA ALA A 109 21.87 -1.63 0.76
C ALA A 109 20.88 -2.17 1.79
N LEU A 110 19.94 -2.99 1.32
CA LEU A 110 19.04 -3.76 2.17
C LEU A 110 19.72 -5.06 2.61
N SER A 111 19.15 -5.73 3.61
CA SER A 111 19.60 -7.08 3.95
C SER A 111 19.44 -8.03 2.76
N ILE A 112 20.32 -9.04 2.68
CA ILE A 112 20.09 -10.18 1.80
C ILE A 112 18.90 -10.95 2.37
N GLN A 113 17.90 -11.18 1.54
CA GLN A 113 16.61 -11.75 1.94
C GLN A 113 16.30 -12.98 1.10
N ALA A 114 15.65 -13.95 1.72
CA ALA A 114 15.00 -15.07 1.07
C ALA A 114 13.59 -15.19 1.66
N HIS A 115 12.61 -15.46 0.81
CA HIS A 115 11.23 -15.67 1.25
C HIS A 115 10.95 -17.17 1.30
N PRO A 116 10.30 -17.66 2.39
CA PRO A 116 9.92 -19.06 2.45
C PRO A 116 8.86 -19.36 1.38
N ASP A 117 8.83 -20.59 0.91
CA ASP A 117 7.66 -21.08 0.17
C ASP A 117 6.45 -21.21 1.11
N LYS A 118 5.28 -21.53 0.54
CA LYS A 118 4.03 -21.60 1.30
C LYS A 118 4.11 -22.60 2.48
N ARG A 119 4.65 -23.79 2.23
CA ARG A 119 4.76 -24.85 3.25
C ARG A 119 5.69 -24.41 4.39
N LEU A 120 6.83 -23.81 4.06
CA LEU A 120 7.77 -23.33 5.05
C LEU A 120 7.21 -22.13 5.83
N ALA A 121 6.46 -21.23 5.18
CA ALA A 121 5.80 -20.11 5.84
C ALA A 121 4.81 -20.57 6.90
N GLU A 122 4.00 -21.61 6.62
CA GLU A 122 3.08 -22.21 7.59
C GLU A 122 3.81 -22.77 8.81
N ILE A 123 4.90 -23.51 8.60
CA ILE A 123 5.73 -24.07 9.68
C ILE A 123 6.34 -22.95 10.53
N LEU A 124 6.91 -21.94 9.88
CA LEU A 124 7.58 -20.83 10.56
C LEU A 124 6.61 -19.92 11.32
N HIS A 125 5.43 -19.66 10.77
CA HIS A 125 4.38 -18.91 11.47
C HIS A 125 3.89 -19.66 12.71
N TYR A 126 3.68 -20.97 12.62
CA TYR A 126 3.27 -21.78 13.76
C TYR A 126 4.33 -21.80 14.89
N GLN A 127 5.62 -21.91 14.53
CA GLN A 127 6.70 -21.98 15.51
C GLN A 127 7.09 -20.63 16.10
N TYR A 128 7.07 -19.57 15.28
CA TYR A 128 7.56 -18.23 15.65
C TYR A 128 6.64 -17.13 15.10
N PRO A 129 5.39 -17.03 15.58
CA PRO A 129 4.37 -16.15 15.00
C PRO A 129 4.76 -14.67 15.04
N GLU A 130 5.47 -14.24 16.08
CA GLU A 130 5.96 -12.85 16.20
C GLU A 130 7.03 -12.50 15.15
N ARG A 131 7.77 -13.49 14.63
CA ARG A 131 8.83 -13.28 13.63
C ARG A 131 8.35 -13.51 12.20
N TYR A 132 7.40 -14.41 12.03
CA TYR A 132 6.80 -14.73 10.74
C TYR A 132 5.29 -14.50 10.84
N PRO A 133 4.82 -13.25 10.78
CA PRO A 133 3.44 -12.90 11.12
C PRO A 133 2.38 -13.32 10.09
N GLY A 134 2.78 -13.88 8.94
CA GLY A 134 1.85 -14.21 7.86
C GLY A 134 2.07 -15.61 7.30
N ILE A 135 0.96 -16.26 6.97
CA ILE A 135 0.91 -17.41 6.07
C ILE A 135 0.47 -16.89 4.70
N TYR A 136 1.22 -17.14 3.63
CA TYR A 136 0.80 -16.74 2.29
C TYR A 136 -0.49 -17.48 1.94
N THR A 137 -1.62 -16.78 1.79
CA THR A 137 -2.88 -17.37 1.33
C THR A 137 -2.80 -17.69 -0.15
#